data_AF-A0AAU4MZ65-F1
#
_entry.id   AF-A0AAU4MZ65-F1
#
_cell.length_a   1.000
_cell.length_b   1.000
_cell.length_c   1.000
_cell.angle_alpha   90.00
_cell.angle_beta   90.00
_cell.angle_gamma   90.00
#
_symmetry.space_group_name_H-M   'P 1'
#
loop_
_entity.id
_entity.type
_entity.pdbx_description
1 polymer ?
#
loop_
_entity_poly.entity_id
_entity_poly.type
_entity_poly.pdbx_seq_one_letter_code
_entity_poly.pdbx_strand_id
1 'polypeptide(L)'
;MAGTYALLVENHSLPRAAAFFDLDKTVIAKSSTLTFSKSFYQGGLINRRAVLRTAYAQFVFLAGGADHDQMERMRQYLSALCKGWNVQLVKEIVAETLHDLIDPIIYDEAASLIEEHHTAGRDVVIVSTSGAEVVEPIGELLGADRVVATRMVVGDDGCFTGEVEYYAYGPTKAEAVKELAASEGYDLDRCYAYSDSITDVPMLSSVGHPYAVNPDRALRREAVSRGWPVLVFNRPVRLKQRIPAFSLPPRPALVAAAAVGAAAATAGLVWYASRRRSAAAAAAESAAAGVMERVIDRAAERFARI
;
A
#
# COMPACT_ATOMS: atom_id res chain seq x y z
N MET A 1 46.74 -15.04 27.64
CA MET A 1 46.62 -14.00 26.58
C MET A 1 45.51 -14.45 25.65
N ALA A 2 44.31 -13.94 25.90
CA ALA A 2 43.13 -14.19 25.07
C ALA A 2 43.28 -13.47 23.73
N GLY A 3 42.93 -14.14 22.64
CA GLY A 3 42.90 -13.58 21.29
C GLY A 3 41.71 -14.16 20.56
N THR A 4 40.55 -13.55 20.82
CA THR A 4 39.25 -13.87 20.26
C THR A 4 39.28 -13.68 18.74
N TYR A 5 39.25 -14.76 17.97
CA TYR A 5 38.91 -14.69 16.55
C TYR A 5 37.41 -14.48 16.44
N ALA A 6 36.98 -13.23 16.61
CA ALA A 6 35.66 -12.81 16.16
C ALA A 6 35.66 -12.98 14.64
N LEU A 7 35.05 -14.07 14.17
CA LEU A 7 34.60 -14.19 12.80
C LEU A 7 33.70 -12.98 12.54
N LEU A 8 34.23 -12.00 11.81
CA LEU A 8 33.41 -11.04 11.10
C LEU A 8 32.55 -11.87 10.15
N VAL A 9 31.36 -12.25 10.61
CA VAL A 9 30.25 -12.55 9.73
C VAL A 9 29.95 -11.21 9.07
N GLU A 10 30.67 -10.90 7.99
CA GLU A 10 30.17 -9.97 7.00
C GLU A 10 28.84 -10.57 6.53
N ASN A 11 27.76 -10.10 7.14
CA ASN A 11 26.42 -10.35 6.67
C ASN A 11 26.29 -9.53 5.38
N HIS A 12 26.92 -9.99 4.30
CA HIS A 12 26.55 -9.62 2.95
C HIS A 12 25.17 -10.22 2.74
N SER A 13 24.16 -9.54 3.27
CA SER A 13 22.78 -9.71 2.85
C SER A 13 22.81 -9.75 1.33
N LEU A 14 22.53 -10.93 0.75
CA LEU A 14 22.46 -11.10 -0.69
C LEU A 14 21.66 -9.94 -1.27
N PRO A 15 22.05 -9.40 -2.44
CA PRO A 15 21.31 -8.31 -3.06
C PRO A 15 19.82 -8.65 -3.09
N ARG A 16 18.98 -7.72 -2.65
CA ARG A 16 17.52 -7.92 -2.65
C ARG A 16 17.05 -7.96 -4.10
N ALA A 17 15.87 -8.53 -4.34
CA ALA A 17 15.27 -8.54 -5.67
C ALA A 17 13.79 -8.23 -5.54
N ALA A 18 13.20 -7.74 -6.63
CA ALA A 18 11.80 -7.38 -6.71
C ALA A 18 11.15 -7.92 -8.00
N ALA A 19 9.84 -8.04 -7.96
CA ALA A 19 9.01 -8.35 -9.11
C ALA A 19 8.08 -7.18 -9.41
N PHE A 20 8.25 -6.57 -10.58
CA PHE A 20 7.51 -5.42 -11.05
C PHE A 20 6.34 -5.87 -11.93
N PHE A 21 5.12 -5.53 -11.54
CA PHE A 21 3.91 -5.92 -12.25
C PHE A 21 3.20 -4.71 -12.80
N ASP A 22 2.99 -4.68 -14.12
CA ASP A 22 1.92 -3.85 -14.65
C ASP A 22 0.56 -4.33 -14.13
N LEU A 23 -0.41 -3.41 -14.00
CA LEU A 23 -1.70 -3.72 -13.39
C LEU A 23 -2.77 -4.06 -14.43
N ASP A 24 -3.03 -3.14 -15.34
CA ASP A 24 -4.18 -3.22 -16.25
C ASP A 24 -3.93 -4.27 -17.33
N LYS A 25 -4.84 -5.24 -17.49
CA LYS A 25 -4.72 -6.39 -18.42
C LYS A 25 -3.55 -7.34 -18.16
N THR A 26 -2.62 -6.98 -17.28
CA THR A 26 -1.53 -7.83 -16.80
C THR A 26 -1.94 -8.60 -15.54
N VAL A 27 -2.31 -7.90 -14.45
CA VAL A 27 -2.77 -8.53 -13.20
C VAL A 27 -4.31 -8.56 -13.12
N ILE A 28 -4.96 -7.45 -13.50
CA ILE A 28 -6.43 -7.36 -13.61
C ILE A 28 -6.84 -7.69 -15.04
N ALA A 29 -7.84 -8.56 -15.22
CA ALA A 29 -8.31 -8.97 -16.54
C ALA A 29 -9.01 -7.86 -17.35
N LYS A 30 -9.24 -6.69 -16.75
CA LYS A 30 -9.87 -5.51 -17.35
C LYS A 30 -9.10 -4.24 -16.96
N SER A 31 -9.21 -3.20 -17.78
CA SER A 31 -8.70 -1.88 -17.42
C SER A 31 -9.41 -1.35 -16.17
N SER A 32 -8.63 -0.96 -15.17
CA SER A 32 -9.10 -0.37 -13.91
C SER A 32 -9.93 0.89 -14.17
N THR A 33 -9.48 1.81 -15.03
CA THR A 33 -10.25 3.03 -15.37
C THR A 33 -11.66 2.73 -15.91
N LEU A 34 -11.80 1.74 -16.80
CA LEU A 34 -13.11 1.29 -17.29
C LEU A 34 -13.94 0.63 -16.19
N THR A 35 -13.29 -0.10 -15.30
CA THR A 35 -13.91 -0.83 -14.20
C THR A 35 -14.55 0.13 -13.18
N PHE A 36 -13.89 1.25 -12.85
CA PHE A 36 -14.42 2.26 -11.91
C PHE A 36 -15.29 3.35 -12.57
N SER A 37 -15.32 3.43 -13.91
CA SER A 37 -16.09 4.47 -14.63
C SER A 37 -17.57 4.55 -14.26
N LYS A 38 -18.22 3.40 -14.02
CA LYS A 38 -19.62 3.33 -13.59
C LYS A 38 -19.81 3.89 -12.18
N SER A 39 -18.91 3.54 -11.26
CA SER A 39 -18.97 4.00 -9.87
C SER A 39 -18.73 5.51 -9.77
N PHE A 40 -17.75 6.04 -10.51
CA PHE A 40 -17.52 7.49 -10.58
C PHE A 40 -18.71 8.24 -11.21
N TYR A 41 -19.41 7.63 -12.16
CA TYR A 41 -20.67 8.19 -12.68
C TYR A 41 -21.78 8.18 -11.62
N GLN A 42 -21.93 7.09 -10.86
CA GLN A 42 -22.94 6.96 -9.81
C GLN A 42 -22.67 7.89 -8.62
N GLY A 43 -21.40 8.08 -8.25
CA GLY A 43 -20.95 9.01 -7.21
C GLY A 43 -20.90 10.48 -7.65
N GLY A 44 -21.40 10.81 -8.86
CA GLY A 44 -21.55 12.19 -9.34
C GLY A 44 -20.26 12.88 -9.82
N LEU A 45 -19.11 12.18 -9.79
CA LEU A 45 -17.83 12.70 -10.28
C LEU A 45 -17.77 12.82 -11.81
N ILE A 46 -18.43 11.89 -12.52
CA ILE A 46 -18.51 11.91 -13.98
C ILE A 46 -19.92 12.27 -14.42
N ASN A 47 -20.09 13.40 -15.11
CA ASN A 47 -21.36 13.76 -15.75
C ASN A 47 -21.50 13.12 -17.15
N ARG A 48 -22.73 12.86 -17.62
CA ARG A 48 -23.02 12.28 -18.97
C ARG A 48 -22.29 13.01 -20.09
N ARG A 49 -22.11 14.34 -19.96
CA ARG A 49 -21.36 15.16 -20.92
C ARG A 49 -19.88 14.81 -20.96
N ALA A 50 -19.25 14.54 -19.81
CA ALA A 50 -17.87 14.11 -19.74
C ALA A 50 -17.69 12.71 -20.36
N VAL A 51 -18.59 11.76 -20.06
CA VAL A 51 -18.59 10.42 -20.70
C VAL A 51 -18.67 10.51 -22.22
N LEU A 52 -19.61 11.29 -22.75
CA LEU A 52 -19.77 11.50 -24.20
C LEU A 52 -18.53 12.15 -24.83
N ARG A 53 -17.89 13.08 -24.12
CA ARG A 53 -16.66 13.75 -24.60
C ARG A 53 -15.45 12.82 -24.58
N THR A 54 -15.31 11.99 -23.55
CA THR A 54 -14.27 10.95 -23.47
C THR A 54 -14.47 9.89 -24.55
N ALA A 55 -15.71 9.44 -24.78
CA ALA A 55 -16.04 8.50 -25.84
C ALA A 55 -15.73 9.08 -27.23
N TYR A 56 -16.02 10.36 -27.46
CA TYR A 56 -15.66 11.07 -28.69
C TYR A 56 -14.13 11.20 -28.86
N ALA A 57 -13.41 11.57 -27.81
CA ALA A 57 -11.94 11.66 -27.85
C ALA A 57 -11.29 10.29 -28.14
N GLN A 58 -11.83 9.23 -27.53
CA GLN A 58 -11.36 7.86 -27.75
C GLN A 58 -11.71 7.33 -29.14
N PHE A 59 -12.85 7.73 -29.71
CA PHE A 59 -13.24 7.44 -31.09
C PHE A 59 -12.31 8.14 -32.11
N VAL A 60 -12.03 9.43 -31.92
CA VAL A 60 -11.09 10.20 -32.75
C VAL A 60 -9.67 9.60 -32.67
N PHE A 61 -9.29 9.09 -31.51
CA PHE A 61 -8.00 8.41 -31.30
C PHE A 61 -7.89 7.08 -32.06
N LEU A 62 -8.91 6.22 -31.98
CA LEU A 62 -8.96 4.97 -32.74
C LEU A 62 -8.90 5.20 -34.27
N ALA A 63 -9.34 6.36 -34.73
CA ALA A 63 -9.32 6.75 -36.13
C ALA A 63 -8.00 7.41 -36.59
N GLY A 64 -7.14 7.89 -35.68
CA GLY A 64 -6.05 8.83 -36.00
C GLY A 64 -4.62 8.26 -36.09
N GLY A 65 -4.32 7.11 -35.47
CA GLY A 65 -2.93 6.70 -35.25
C GLY A 65 -2.23 7.61 -34.22
N ALA A 66 -1.35 7.06 -33.38
CA ALA A 66 -0.83 7.80 -32.22
C ALA A 66 0.61 8.29 -32.44
N ASP A 67 0.78 9.61 -32.56
CA ASP A 67 2.07 10.31 -32.47
C ASP A 67 2.31 10.81 -31.02
N HIS A 68 3.56 11.08 -30.63
CA HIS A 68 3.97 11.48 -29.28
C HIS A 68 3.23 12.75 -28.81
N ASP A 69 3.10 13.74 -29.69
CA ASP A 69 2.37 14.99 -29.41
C ASP A 69 0.87 14.75 -29.15
N GLN A 70 0.31 13.71 -29.77
CA GLN A 70 -1.10 13.35 -29.58
C GLN A 70 -1.31 12.61 -28.26
N MET A 71 -0.32 11.84 -27.80
CA MET A 71 -0.31 11.22 -26.48
C MET A 71 -0.23 12.28 -25.37
N GLU A 72 0.63 13.28 -25.54
CA GLU A 72 0.77 14.37 -24.57
C GLU A 72 -0.51 15.22 -24.48
N ARG A 73 -1.13 15.54 -25.62
CA ARG A 73 -2.45 16.17 -25.65
C ARG A 73 -3.53 15.32 -24.99
N MET A 74 -3.50 13.99 -25.18
CA MET A 74 -4.44 13.08 -24.53
C MET A 74 -4.22 13.03 -23.02
N ARG A 75 -2.97 12.98 -22.55
CA ARG A 75 -2.62 13.06 -21.13
C ARG A 75 -3.18 14.33 -20.50
N GLN A 76 -2.93 15.48 -21.10
CA GLN A 76 -3.45 16.78 -20.62
C GLN A 76 -4.98 16.80 -20.63
N TYR A 77 -5.61 16.27 -21.67
CA TYR A 77 -7.07 16.21 -21.76
C TYR A 77 -7.68 15.30 -20.68
N LEU A 78 -7.18 14.07 -20.52
CA LEU A 78 -7.68 13.13 -19.52
C LEU A 78 -7.47 13.64 -18.09
N SER A 79 -6.33 14.26 -17.84
CA SER A 79 -6.00 14.87 -16.54
C SER A 79 -6.94 16.04 -16.22
N ALA A 80 -7.25 16.87 -17.22
CA ALA A 80 -8.21 17.96 -17.08
C ALA A 80 -9.65 17.50 -16.81
N LEU A 81 -10.03 16.28 -17.18
CA LEU A 81 -11.36 15.74 -16.85
C LEU A 81 -11.55 15.49 -15.35
N CYS A 82 -10.46 15.24 -14.62
CA CYS A 82 -10.48 15.04 -13.17
C CYS A 82 -10.42 16.37 -12.40
N LYS A 83 -10.21 17.51 -13.08
CA LYS A 83 -10.11 18.81 -12.43
C LYS A 83 -11.37 19.13 -11.60
N GLY A 84 -11.16 19.53 -10.36
CA GLY A 84 -12.22 19.86 -9.40
C GLY A 84 -12.87 18.65 -8.74
N TRP A 85 -12.39 17.43 -8.99
CA TRP A 85 -12.84 16.28 -8.21
C TRP A 85 -12.25 16.36 -6.80
N ASN A 86 -13.11 16.20 -5.81
CA ASN A 86 -12.70 16.08 -4.42
C ASN A 86 -11.98 14.73 -4.23
N VAL A 87 -10.73 14.77 -3.77
CA VAL A 87 -9.87 13.58 -3.66
C VAL A 87 -10.42 12.59 -2.63
N GLN A 88 -11.00 13.09 -1.54
CA GLN A 88 -11.56 12.25 -0.49
C GLN A 88 -12.78 11.48 -1.01
N LEU A 89 -13.67 12.13 -1.77
CA LEU A 89 -14.80 11.48 -2.41
C LEU A 89 -14.37 10.42 -3.43
N VAL A 90 -13.29 10.67 -4.19
CA VAL A 90 -12.71 9.66 -5.10
C VAL A 90 -12.29 8.42 -4.31
N LYS A 91 -11.53 8.60 -3.22
CA LYS A 91 -11.07 7.50 -2.37
C LYS A 91 -12.23 6.71 -1.75
N GLU A 92 -13.28 7.41 -1.30
CA GLU A 92 -14.51 6.79 -0.78
C GLU A 92 -15.20 5.93 -1.83
N ILE A 93 -15.43 6.47 -3.04
CA ILE A 93 -16.06 5.72 -4.13
C ILE A 93 -15.21 4.50 -4.52
N VAL A 94 -13.88 4.63 -4.55
CA VAL A 94 -12.98 3.51 -4.84
C VAL A 94 -13.09 2.43 -3.76
N ALA A 95 -13.02 2.81 -2.48
CA ALA A 95 -13.13 1.89 -1.35
C ALA A 95 -14.48 1.16 -1.33
N GLU A 96 -15.59 1.88 -1.52
CA GLU A 96 -16.93 1.32 -1.64
C GLU A 96 -17.03 0.37 -2.83
N THR A 97 -16.49 0.75 -3.99
CA THR A 97 -16.55 -0.09 -5.20
C THR A 97 -15.80 -1.41 -5.01
N LEU A 98 -14.63 -1.36 -4.37
CA LEU A 98 -13.85 -2.56 -4.02
C LEU A 98 -14.58 -3.44 -2.97
N HIS A 99 -15.35 -2.81 -2.07
CA HIS A 99 -16.14 -3.53 -1.09
C HIS A 99 -17.40 -4.19 -1.69
N ASP A 100 -18.19 -3.44 -2.46
CA ASP A 100 -19.57 -3.78 -2.82
C ASP A 100 -19.75 -4.36 -4.22
N LEU A 101 -19.01 -3.84 -5.21
CA LEU A 101 -19.38 -4.02 -6.62
C LEU A 101 -18.36 -4.78 -7.44
N ILE A 102 -17.09 -4.75 -7.06
CA ILE A 102 -16.00 -5.29 -7.85
C ILE A 102 -14.98 -5.85 -6.90
N ASP A 103 -15.15 -7.13 -6.58
CA ASP A 103 -13.99 -7.93 -6.27
C ASP A 103 -13.14 -7.97 -7.56
N PRO A 104 -11.97 -7.30 -7.64
CA PRO A 104 -11.25 -7.16 -8.90
C PRO A 104 -11.08 -8.53 -9.53
N ILE A 105 -11.50 -8.64 -10.80
CA ILE A 105 -11.29 -9.87 -11.55
C ILE A 105 -9.81 -9.89 -11.91
N ILE A 106 -9.04 -10.60 -11.10
CA ILE A 106 -7.62 -10.81 -11.31
C ILE A 106 -7.40 -12.12 -12.04
N TYR A 107 -6.27 -12.25 -12.72
CA TYR A 107 -5.86 -13.56 -13.20
C TYR A 107 -5.39 -14.41 -12.03
N ASP A 108 -5.92 -15.62 -11.95
CA ASP A 108 -5.50 -16.61 -10.95
C ASP A 108 -4.00 -16.87 -11.00
N GLU A 109 -3.47 -16.89 -12.22
CA GLU A 109 -2.06 -17.04 -12.50
C GLU A 109 -1.22 -15.87 -11.96
N ALA A 110 -1.75 -14.64 -12.04
CA ALA A 110 -1.06 -13.46 -11.52
C ALA A 110 -0.98 -13.50 -9.99
N ALA A 111 -2.05 -13.89 -9.30
CA ALA A 111 -2.02 -14.06 -7.84
C ALA A 111 -1.02 -15.13 -7.40
N SER A 112 -1.03 -16.30 -8.04
CA SER A 112 -0.04 -17.35 -7.73
C SER A 112 1.39 -16.90 -7.99
N LEU A 113 1.63 -16.09 -9.02
CA LEU A 113 2.95 -15.56 -9.31
C LEU A 113 3.41 -14.54 -8.27
N ILE A 114 2.51 -13.68 -7.79
CA ILE A 114 2.76 -12.77 -6.67
C ILE A 114 3.14 -13.56 -5.41
N GLU A 115 2.38 -14.60 -5.05
CA GLU A 115 2.69 -15.48 -3.92
C GLU A 115 4.06 -16.18 -4.07
N GLU A 116 4.40 -16.61 -5.28
CA GLU A 116 5.69 -17.25 -5.58
C GLU A 116 6.86 -16.29 -5.35
N HIS A 117 6.75 -15.03 -5.80
CA HIS A 117 7.78 -14.02 -5.57
C HIS A 117 7.96 -13.70 -4.08
N HIS A 118 6.86 -13.55 -3.35
CA HIS A 118 6.89 -13.38 -1.90
C HIS A 118 7.57 -14.55 -1.20
N THR A 119 7.23 -15.79 -1.58
CA THR A 119 7.84 -17.00 -1.04
C THR A 119 9.33 -17.10 -1.38
N ALA A 120 9.75 -16.55 -2.51
CA ALA A 120 11.14 -16.43 -2.91
C ALA A 120 11.89 -15.27 -2.21
N GLY A 121 11.24 -14.54 -1.30
CA GLY A 121 11.83 -13.41 -0.57
C GLY A 121 12.04 -12.17 -1.42
N ARG A 122 11.24 -11.99 -2.48
CA ARG A 122 11.28 -10.83 -3.37
C ARG A 122 10.13 -9.89 -3.04
N ASP A 123 10.41 -8.60 -3.06
CA ASP A 123 9.37 -7.59 -2.92
C ASP A 123 8.49 -7.57 -4.18
N VAL A 124 7.20 -7.39 -4.04
CA VAL A 124 6.24 -7.24 -5.13
C VAL A 124 5.88 -5.77 -5.29
N VAL A 125 6.10 -5.23 -6.48
CA VAL A 125 5.87 -3.82 -6.80
C VAL A 125 4.87 -3.71 -7.95
N ILE A 126 3.75 -3.03 -7.73
CA ILE A 126 2.80 -2.70 -8.81
C ILE A 126 3.24 -1.40 -9.47
N VAL A 127 3.35 -1.40 -10.81
CA VAL A 127 3.76 -0.24 -11.60
C VAL A 127 2.70 0.03 -12.66
N SER A 128 1.87 1.06 -12.48
CA SER A 128 0.68 1.29 -13.31
C SER A 128 0.57 2.73 -13.79
N THR A 129 0.11 2.94 -15.03
CA THR A 129 -0.21 4.29 -15.54
C THR A 129 -1.48 4.87 -14.90
N SER A 130 -2.33 4.03 -14.31
CA SER A 130 -3.54 4.48 -13.63
C SER A 130 -3.23 5.31 -12.37
N GLY A 131 -4.20 6.10 -11.92
CA GLY A 131 -4.04 7.03 -10.79
C GLY A 131 -3.85 6.32 -9.45
N ALA A 132 -3.01 6.89 -8.59
CA ALA A 132 -2.66 6.36 -7.27
C ALA A 132 -3.89 6.02 -6.41
N GLU A 133 -4.94 6.85 -6.43
CA GLU A 133 -6.16 6.66 -5.63
C GLU A 133 -6.91 5.37 -5.98
N VAL A 134 -6.69 4.82 -7.18
CA VAL A 134 -7.25 3.53 -7.62
C VAL A 134 -6.24 2.39 -7.45
N VAL A 135 -4.98 2.64 -7.79
CA VAL A 135 -3.94 1.59 -7.84
C VAL A 135 -3.50 1.20 -6.43
N GLU A 136 -3.36 2.15 -5.50
CA GLU A 136 -2.88 1.86 -4.13
C GLU A 136 -3.80 0.87 -3.40
N PRO A 137 -5.13 1.09 -3.30
CA PRO A 137 -6.02 0.13 -2.64
C PRO A 137 -6.02 -1.25 -3.30
N ILE A 138 -5.84 -1.31 -4.62
CA ILE A 138 -5.75 -2.58 -5.36
C ILE A 138 -4.43 -3.28 -5.05
N GLY A 139 -3.32 -2.54 -5.01
CA GLY A 139 -2.00 -3.05 -4.64
C GLY A 139 -2.01 -3.62 -3.22
N GLU A 140 -2.61 -2.91 -2.27
CA GLU A 140 -2.80 -3.39 -0.91
C GLU A 140 -3.58 -4.71 -0.87
N LEU A 141 -4.70 -4.79 -1.60
CA LEU A 141 -5.49 -6.01 -1.68
C LEU A 141 -4.70 -7.17 -2.29
N LEU A 142 -3.86 -6.91 -3.30
CA LEU A 142 -2.98 -7.90 -3.93
C LEU A 142 -1.79 -8.31 -3.07
N GLY A 143 -1.54 -7.64 -1.94
CA GLY A 143 -0.36 -7.86 -1.12
C GLY A 143 0.93 -7.33 -1.77
N ALA A 144 0.84 -6.26 -2.56
CA ALA A 144 2.03 -5.56 -3.05
C ALA A 144 2.73 -4.82 -1.90
N ASP A 145 4.06 -4.90 -1.85
CA ASP A 145 4.86 -4.15 -0.87
C ASP A 145 4.94 -2.68 -1.23
N ARG A 146 4.89 -2.36 -2.53
CA ARG A 146 5.01 -1.00 -3.06
C ARG A 146 4.16 -0.78 -4.30
N VAL A 147 3.82 0.48 -4.53
CA VAL A 147 3.06 0.93 -5.69
C VAL A 147 3.74 2.13 -6.34
N VAL A 148 3.89 2.07 -7.66
CA VAL A 148 4.27 3.19 -8.53
C VAL A 148 3.07 3.46 -9.43
N ALA A 149 2.45 4.63 -9.25
CA ALA A 149 1.23 5.02 -9.95
C ALA A 149 1.29 6.48 -10.38
N THR A 150 0.45 6.87 -11.35
CA THR A 150 0.32 8.29 -11.75
C THR A 150 -0.23 9.12 -10.59
N ARG A 151 0.39 10.27 -10.32
CA ARG A 151 -0.03 11.20 -9.27
C ARG A 151 -0.49 12.53 -9.86
N MET A 152 -1.65 12.97 -9.40
CA MET A 152 -2.26 14.25 -9.76
C MET A 152 -1.88 15.31 -8.72
N VAL A 153 -1.75 16.56 -9.14
CA VAL A 153 -1.59 17.68 -8.21
C VAL A 153 -2.91 17.94 -7.50
N VAL A 154 -2.84 18.04 -6.17
CA VAL A 154 -3.97 18.35 -5.28
C VAL A 154 -3.85 19.80 -4.82
N GLY A 155 -4.90 20.60 -5.02
CA GLY A 155 -4.96 21.97 -4.54
C GLY A 155 -5.25 22.06 -3.04
N ASP A 156 -5.08 23.26 -2.49
CA ASP A 156 -5.36 23.55 -1.07
C ASP A 156 -6.84 23.32 -0.68
N ASP A 157 -7.73 23.27 -1.68
CA ASP A 157 -9.16 22.95 -1.53
C ASP A 157 -9.44 21.44 -1.45
N GLY A 158 -8.40 20.60 -1.46
CA GLY A 158 -8.52 19.15 -1.44
C GLY A 158 -9.07 18.55 -2.74
N CYS A 159 -9.03 19.31 -3.85
CA CYS A 159 -9.48 18.87 -5.16
C CYS A 159 -8.32 18.73 -6.14
N PHE A 160 -8.47 17.88 -7.16
CA PHE A 160 -7.46 17.80 -8.22
C PHE A 160 -7.42 19.09 -9.04
N THR A 161 -6.23 19.63 -9.28
CA THR A 161 -6.04 20.86 -10.08
C THR A 161 -6.20 20.61 -11.58
N GLY A 162 -6.10 19.34 -12.00
CA GLY A 162 -6.02 18.89 -13.39
C GLY A 162 -4.59 18.76 -13.93
N GLU A 163 -3.59 19.12 -13.14
CA GLU A 163 -2.18 18.94 -13.45
C GLU A 163 -1.67 17.58 -12.95
N VAL A 164 -0.69 17.01 -13.64
CA VAL A 164 -0.07 15.73 -13.29
C VAL A 164 1.28 16.01 -12.66
N GLU A 165 1.48 15.56 -11.43
CA GLU A 165 2.76 15.64 -10.72
C GLU A 165 3.74 14.60 -11.27
N TYR A 166 3.27 13.37 -11.45
CA TYR A 166 4.07 12.24 -11.91
C TYR A 166 3.24 11.33 -12.81
N TYR A 167 3.75 11.01 -14.00
CA TYR A 167 3.04 10.21 -14.99
C TYR A 167 3.75 8.88 -15.21
N ALA A 168 3.20 7.79 -14.66
CA ALA A 168 3.79 6.46 -14.68
C ALA A 168 3.59 5.75 -16.04
N TYR A 169 4.15 6.30 -17.11
CA TYR A 169 3.95 5.80 -18.48
C TYR A 169 5.27 5.62 -19.23
N GLY A 170 5.39 4.49 -19.92
CA GLY A 170 6.51 4.23 -20.82
C GLY A 170 7.88 4.34 -20.14
N PRO A 171 8.80 5.18 -20.64
CA PRO A 171 10.14 5.35 -20.05
C PRO A 171 10.12 5.71 -18.56
N THR A 172 9.13 6.48 -18.12
CA THR A 172 9.03 6.93 -16.71
C THR A 172 8.74 5.77 -15.75
N LYS A 173 8.12 4.68 -16.21
CA LYS A 173 8.02 3.43 -15.42
C LYS A 173 9.40 2.81 -15.21
N ALA A 174 10.24 2.78 -16.25
CA ALA A 174 11.58 2.23 -16.17
C ALA A 174 12.51 3.08 -15.27
N GLU A 175 12.36 4.40 -15.31
CA GLU A 175 13.05 5.32 -14.40
C GLU A 175 12.67 5.03 -12.95
N ALA A 176 11.38 4.94 -12.63
CA ALA A 176 10.93 4.62 -11.28
C ALA A 176 11.39 3.24 -10.80
N VAL A 177 11.43 2.23 -11.68
CA VAL A 177 12.00 0.91 -11.35
C VAL A 177 13.48 1.02 -10.96
N LYS A 178 14.28 1.81 -11.70
CA LYS A 178 15.70 2.01 -11.41
C LYS A 178 15.92 2.81 -10.13
N GLU A 179 15.14 3.87 -9.92
CA GLU A 179 15.19 4.68 -8.71
C GLU A 179 14.83 3.85 -7.48
N LEU A 180 13.76 3.05 -7.57
CA LEU A 180 13.35 2.18 -6.47
C LEU A 180 14.38 1.08 -6.20
N ALA A 181 14.98 0.50 -7.26
CA ALA A 181 16.06 -0.45 -7.10
C ALA A 181 17.28 0.16 -6.39
N ALA A 182 17.64 1.40 -6.72
CA ALA A 182 18.73 2.10 -6.06
C ALA A 182 18.41 2.40 -4.58
N SER A 183 17.18 2.78 -4.25
CA SER A 183 16.80 3.10 -2.87
C SER A 183 16.65 1.87 -1.97
N GLU A 184 16.14 0.77 -2.53
CA GLU A 184 15.85 -0.46 -1.77
C GLU A 184 16.97 -1.50 -1.81
N GLY A 185 18.02 -1.23 -2.60
CA GLY A 185 19.14 -2.15 -2.80
C GLY A 185 18.77 -3.37 -3.63
N TYR A 186 17.87 -3.20 -4.60
CA TYR A 186 17.52 -4.28 -5.53
C TYR A 186 18.60 -4.45 -6.61
N ASP A 187 18.98 -5.69 -6.86
CA ASP A 187 19.78 -6.07 -8.02
C ASP A 187 18.86 -6.33 -9.21
N LEU A 188 18.86 -5.39 -10.16
CA LEU A 188 17.98 -5.43 -11.34
C LEU A 188 18.21 -6.67 -12.21
N ASP A 189 19.41 -7.25 -12.22
CA ASP A 189 19.69 -8.48 -12.97
C ASP A 189 18.99 -9.70 -12.37
N ARG A 190 18.55 -9.59 -11.11
CA ARG A 190 17.78 -10.61 -10.38
C ARG A 190 16.30 -10.25 -10.25
N CYS A 191 15.89 -9.08 -10.74
CA CYS A 191 14.52 -8.62 -10.72
C CYS A 191 13.70 -9.15 -11.90
N TYR A 192 12.39 -9.12 -11.72
CA TYR A 192 11.39 -9.62 -12.66
C TYR A 192 10.48 -8.47 -13.10
N ALA A 193 10.00 -8.50 -14.35
CA ALA A 193 9.01 -7.54 -14.81
C ALA A 193 7.96 -8.21 -15.70
N TYR A 194 6.70 -7.82 -15.52
CA TYR A 194 5.54 -8.39 -16.20
C TYR A 194 4.68 -7.28 -16.81
N SER A 195 4.36 -7.37 -18.10
CA SER A 195 3.45 -6.41 -18.77
C SER A 195 2.81 -6.98 -20.05
N ASP A 196 1.64 -6.47 -20.42
CA ASP A 196 0.92 -6.77 -21.66
C ASP A 196 1.16 -5.75 -22.80
N SER A 197 1.75 -4.59 -22.49
CA SER A 197 1.78 -3.43 -23.39
C SER A 197 3.16 -3.14 -23.96
N ILE A 198 3.21 -2.79 -25.26
CA ILE A 198 4.44 -2.32 -25.93
C ILE A 198 5.05 -1.09 -25.24
N THR A 199 4.24 -0.30 -24.56
CA THR A 199 4.68 0.90 -23.84
C THR A 199 5.70 0.58 -22.77
N ASP A 200 5.65 -0.63 -22.22
CA ASP A 200 6.47 -1.05 -21.08
C ASP A 200 7.76 -1.76 -21.47
N VAL A 201 8.09 -1.83 -22.77
CA VAL A 201 9.40 -2.33 -23.24
C VAL A 201 10.58 -1.69 -22.51
N PRO A 202 10.60 -0.38 -22.20
CA PRO A 202 11.68 0.22 -21.40
C PRO A 202 11.80 -0.40 -20.00
N MET A 203 10.68 -0.70 -19.33
CA MET A 203 10.63 -1.32 -18.00
C MET A 203 11.04 -2.80 -18.07
N LEU A 204 10.53 -3.54 -19.05
CA LEU A 204 10.92 -4.93 -19.27
C LEU A 204 12.43 -5.04 -19.59
N SER A 205 12.97 -4.09 -20.35
CA SER A 205 14.39 -4.07 -20.70
C SER A 205 15.32 -3.66 -19.55
N SER A 206 14.79 -3.20 -18.42
CA SER A 206 15.61 -2.77 -17.28
C SER A 206 15.86 -3.85 -16.23
N VAL A 207 15.34 -5.07 -16.42
CA VAL A 207 15.48 -6.17 -15.46
C VAL A 207 16.06 -7.42 -16.14
N GLY A 208 16.63 -8.33 -15.34
CA GLY A 208 17.19 -9.58 -15.85
C GLY A 208 16.15 -10.62 -16.25
N HIS A 209 14.92 -10.54 -15.72
CA HIS A 209 13.86 -11.51 -15.99
C HIS A 209 12.56 -10.86 -16.51
N PRO A 210 12.52 -10.41 -17.79
CA PRO A 210 11.33 -9.85 -18.41
C PRO A 210 10.35 -10.92 -18.89
N TYR A 211 9.05 -10.68 -18.71
CA TYR A 211 7.96 -11.53 -19.17
C TYR A 211 6.86 -10.70 -19.84
N ALA A 212 6.51 -11.08 -21.07
CA ALA A 212 5.37 -10.52 -21.77
C ALA A 212 4.10 -11.31 -21.40
N VAL A 213 3.12 -10.69 -20.76
CA VAL A 213 1.90 -11.35 -20.28
C VAL A 213 0.73 -10.98 -21.20
N ASN A 214 0.07 -11.96 -21.82
CA ASN A 214 -1.04 -11.70 -22.76
C ASN A 214 -0.75 -10.54 -23.75
N PRO A 215 0.44 -10.47 -24.37
CA PRO A 215 0.93 -9.23 -24.96
C PRO A 215 0.12 -8.77 -26.16
N ASP A 216 0.03 -7.45 -26.33
CA ASP A 216 -0.44 -6.83 -27.56
C ASP A 216 0.42 -7.26 -28.78
N ARG A 217 -0.06 -6.97 -29.99
CA ARG A 217 0.61 -7.41 -31.22
C ARG A 217 2.02 -6.82 -31.38
N ALA A 218 2.28 -5.63 -30.85
CA ALA A 218 3.58 -4.98 -30.92
C ALA A 218 4.53 -5.58 -29.87
N LEU A 219 4.11 -5.70 -28.61
CA LEU A 219 4.91 -6.32 -27.55
C LEU A 219 5.22 -7.78 -27.87
N ARG A 220 4.28 -8.52 -28.47
CA ARG A 220 4.53 -9.90 -28.92
C ARG A 220 5.66 -9.99 -29.92
N ARG A 221 5.75 -9.05 -30.86
CA ARG A 221 6.85 -9.00 -31.85
C ARG A 221 8.18 -8.70 -31.16
N GLU A 222 8.17 -7.77 -30.22
CA GLU A 222 9.36 -7.42 -29.44
C GLU A 222 9.84 -8.60 -28.59
N ALA A 223 8.92 -9.27 -27.89
CA ALA A 223 9.23 -10.43 -27.06
C ALA A 223 9.86 -11.56 -27.89
N VAL A 224 9.32 -11.86 -29.07
CA VAL A 224 9.92 -12.83 -30.00
C VAL A 224 11.31 -12.39 -30.47
N SER A 225 11.47 -11.11 -30.83
CA SER A 225 12.75 -10.58 -31.31
C SER A 225 13.84 -10.60 -30.24
N ARG A 226 13.47 -10.43 -28.96
CA ARG A 226 14.40 -10.40 -27.82
C ARG A 226 14.52 -11.72 -27.08
N GLY A 227 13.75 -12.74 -27.48
CA GLY A 227 13.69 -14.01 -26.77
C GLY A 227 13.04 -13.93 -25.38
N TRP A 228 12.21 -12.93 -25.13
CA TRP A 228 11.49 -12.81 -23.86
C TRP A 228 10.37 -13.86 -23.76
N PRO A 229 10.26 -14.56 -22.61
CA PRO A 229 9.15 -15.48 -22.36
C PRO A 229 7.80 -14.78 -22.48
N VAL A 230 6.83 -15.50 -23.06
CA VAL A 230 5.44 -15.06 -23.14
C VAL A 230 4.58 -15.91 -22.22
N LEU A 231 3.90 -15.28 -21.27
CA LEU A 231 2.92 -15.92 -20.39
C LEU A 231 1.51 -15.69 -20.93
N VAL A 232 0.66 -16.69 -20.77
CA VAL A 232 -0.76 -16.62 -21.15
C VAL A 232 -1.59 -16.84 -19.89
N PHE A 233 -2.29 -15.80 -19.46
CA PHE A 233 -3.23 -15.87 -18.33
C PHE A 233 -4.65 -15.90 -18.86
N ASN A 234 -5.45 -16.88 -18.41
CA ASN A 234 -6.78 -17.10 -18.95
C ASN A 234 -7.84 -17.49 -17.91
N ARG A 235 -7.48 -17.54 -16.62
CA ARG A 235 -8.41 -17.86 -15.52
C ARG A 235 -8.74 -16.62 -14.68
N PRO A 236 -9.71 -15.79 -15.11
CA PRO A 236 -10.20 -14.69 -14.29
C PRO A 236 -10.90 -15.23 -13.04
N VAL A 237 -10.45 -14.81 -11.86
CA VAL A 237 -11.03 -15.12 -10.55
C VAL A 237 -11.28 -13.84 -9.78
N ARG A 238 -12.21 -13.89 -8.82
CA ARG A 238 -12.43 -12.73 -7.96
C ARG A 238 -11.36 -12.67 -6.87
N LEU A 239 -10.79 -11.50 -6.60
CA LEU A 239 -9.68 -11.32 -5.67
C LEU A 239 -9.96 -11.88 -4.25
N LYS A 240 -11.13 -11.63 -3.64
CA LYS A 240 -11.54 -12.15 -2.32
C LYS A 240 -11.70 -13.67 -2.30
N GLN A 241 -11.86 -14.34 -3.45
CA GLN A 241 -11.90 -15.80 -3.51
C GLN A 241 -10.50 -16.43 -3.40
N ARG A 242 -9.46 -15.69 -3.75
CA ARG A 242 -8.06 -16.16 -3.70
C ARG A 242 -7.27 -15.60 -2.54
N ILE A 243 -7.66 -14.44 -2.03
CA ILE A 243 -7.07 -13.84 -0.86
C ILE A 243 -8.03 -14.08 0.30
N PRO A 244 -7.92 -15.23 1.01
CA PRO A 244 -8.61 -15.37 2.28
C PRO A 244 -8.11 -14.21 3.13
N ALA A 245 -9.07 -13.36 3.53
CA ALA A 245 -8.84 -12.16 4.33
C ALA A 245 -7.61 -12.34 5.22
N PHE A 246 -6.60 -11.52 4.95
CA PHE A 246 -5.43 -11.26 5.80
C PHE A 246 -5.72 -11.77 7.20
N SER A 247 -5.10 -12.89 7.60
CA SER A 247 -5.45 -13.68 8.78
C SER A 247 -5.71 -12.79 10.00
N LEU A 248 -6.93 -12.29 10.15
CA LEU A 248 -7.40 -11.77 11.42
C LEU A 248 -7.34 -13.00 12.32
N PRO A 249 -6.69 -12.90 13.50
CA PRO A 249 -6.67 -13.99 14.44
C PRO A 249 -8.11 -14.50 14.55
N PRO A 250 -8.34 -15.83 14.46
CA PRO A 250 -9.69 -16.37 14.51
C PRO A 250 -10.39 -15.72 15.71
N ARG A 251 -11.67 -15.33 15.58
CA ARG A 251 -12.41 -14.59 16.61
C ARG A 251 -12.15 -15.01 18.08
N PRO A 252 -11.91 -16.30 18.43
CA PRO A 252 -11.47 -16.68 19.78
C PRO A 252 -10.17 -15.99 20.26
N ALA A 253 -9.19 -15.78 19.39
CA ALA A 253 -7.89 -15.20 19.72
C ALA A 253 -7.99 -13.69 20.00
N LEU A 254 -8.85 -12.96 19.27
CA LEU A 254 -9.13 -11.54 19.56
C LEU A 254 -9.86 -11.36 20.89
N VAL A 255 -10.80 -12.26 21.22
CA VAL A 255 -11.50 -12.26 22.51
C VAL A 255 -10.54 -12.60 23.65
N ALA A 256 -9.63 -13.57 23.45
CA ALA A 256 -8.62 -13.93 24.44
C ALA A 256 -7.64 -12.77 24.71
N ALA A 257 -7.15 -12.09 23.67
CA ALA A 257 -6.27 -10.93 23.81
C ALA A 257 -6.96 -9.76 24.55
N ALA A 258 -8.22 -9.48 24.23
CA ALA A 258 -9.01 -8.47 24.93
C ALA A 258 -9.25 -8.83 26.41
N ALA A 259 -9.52 -10.11 26.70
CA ALA A 259 -9.73 -10.60 28.06
C ALA A 259 -8.45 -10.50 28.90
N VAL A 260 -7.29 -10.84 28.34
CA VAL A 260 -5.98 -10.70 29.01
C VAL A 260 -5.65 -9.23 29.28
N GLY A 261 -5.92 -8.33 28.32
CA GLY A 261 -5.73 -6.89 28.50
C GLY A 261 -6.61 -6.31 29.61
N ALA A 262 -7.89 -6.70 29.66
CA ALA A 262 -8.82 -6.26 30.70
C ALA A 262 -8.42 -6.80 32.10
N ALA A 263 -7.97 -8.06 32.20
CA ALA A 263 -7.49 -8.66 33.44
C ALA A 263 -6.20 -7.98 33.96
N ALA A 264 -5.27 -7.63 33.07
CA ALA A 264 -4.05 -6.92 33.45
C ALA A 264 -4.34 -5.48 33.92
N ALA A 265 -5.24 -4.76 33.25
CA ALA A 265 -5.64 -3.42 33.65
C ALA A 265 -6.36 -3.40 35.00
N THR A 266 -7.27 -4.36 35.24
CA THR A 266 -7.96 -4.48 36.54
C THR A 266 -7.01 -4.89 37.66
N ALA A 267 -6.10 -5.83 37.43
CA ALA A 267 -5.07 -6.18 38.41
C ALA A 267 -4.14 -4.99 38.73
N GLY A 268 -3.75 -4.22 37.71
CA GLY A 268 -2.96 -3.00 37.87
C GLY A 268 -3.68 -1.92 38.69
N LEU A 269 -4.97 -1.70 38.43
CA LEU A 269 -5.80 -0.76 39.20
C LEU A 269 -6.00 -1.22 40.65
N VAL A 270 -6.22 -2.51 40.89
CA VAL A 270 -6.35 -3.07 42.24
C VAL A 270 -5.03 -2.95 43.02
N TRP A 271 -3.90 -3.26 42.39
CA TRP A 271 -2.57 -3.11 42.99
C TRP A 271 -2.22 -1.64 43.29
N TYR A 272 -2.54 -0.74 42.36
CA TYR A 272 -2.34 0.69 42.57
C TYR A 272 -3.20 1.21 43.74
N ALA A 273 -4.47 0.81 43.80
CA ALA A 273 -5.38 1.20 44.86
C ALA A 273 -5.01 0.60 46.23
N SER A 274 -4.44 -0.62 46.27
CA SER A 274 -3.98 -1.24 47.51
C SER A 274 -2.71 -0.55 48.03
N ARG A 275 -1.74 -0.24 47.16
CA ARG A 275 -0.56 0.56 47.53
C ARG A 275 -0.93 1.94 48.07
N ARG A 276 -1.92 2.60 47.46
CA ARG A 276 -2.38 3.92 47.94
C ARG A 276 -3.02 3.85 49.32
N ARG A 277 -3.78 2.78 49.61
CA ARG A 277 -4.35 2.52 50.94
C ARG A 277 -3.29 2.20 51.99
N SER A 278 -2.29 1.38 51.65
CA SER A 278 -1.17 1.09 52.56
C SER A 278 -0.32 2.33 52.85
N ALA A 279 -0.08 3.18 51.84
CA ALA A 279 0.64 4.44 52.01
C ALA A 279 -0.16 5.45 52.87
N ALA A 280 -1.48 5.52 52.69
CA ALA A 280 -2.36 6.36 53.51
C ALA A 280 -2.44 5.87 54.97
N ALA A 281 -2.47 4.55 55.19
CA ALA A 281 -2.46 3.96 56.53
C ALA A 281 -1.12 4.23 57.25
N ALA A 282 0.01 4.05 56.57
CA ALA A 282 1.33 4.35 57.12
C ALA A 282 1.52 5.84 57.45
N ALA A 283 0.98 6.74 56.62
CA ALA A 283 1.00 8.18 56.89
C ALA A 283 0.14 8.56 58.10
N ALA A 284 -1.03 7.93 58.27
CA ALA A 284 -1.90 8.16 59.43
C ALA A 284 -1.25 7.66 60.74
N GLU A 285 -0.56 6.52 60.70
CA GLU A 285 0.13 5.94 61.85
C GLU A 285 1.35 6.78 62.28
N SER A 286 2.12 7.30 61.31
CA SER A 286 3.21 8.25 61.56
C SER A 286 2.72 9.59 62.13
N ALA A 287 1.58 10.10 61.63
CA ALA A 287 0.97 11.32 62.15
C ALA A 287 0.46 11.13 63.60
N ALA A 288 -0.14 9.99 63.92
CA ALA A 288 -0.60 9.66 65.27
C ALA A 288 0.57 9.53 66.26
N ALA A 289 1.67 8.88 65.86
CA ALA A 289 2.89 8.78 66.66
C ALA A 289 3.49 10.17 66.97
N GLY A 290 3.59 11.05 65.97
CA GLY A 290 4.10 12.40 66.16
C GLY A 290 3.18 13.33 66.97
N VAL A 291 1.88 13.04 67.05
CA VAL A 291 0.97 13.75 67.97
C VAL A 291 1.18 13.28 69.41
N MET A 292 1.33 11.97 69.63
CA MET A 292 1.60 11.40 70.96
C MET A 292 2.93 11.92 71.54
N GLU A 293 3.99 11.94 70.73
CA GLU A 293 5.32 12.44 71.13
C GLU A 293 5.25 13.93 71.55
N ARG A 294 4.56 14.77 70.77
CA ARG A 294 4.34 16.19 71.12
C ARG A 294 3.48 16.41 72.37
N VAL A 295 2.57 15.48 72.68
CA VAL A 295 1.78 15.52 73.93
C VAL A 295 2.65 15.13 75.12
N ILE A 296 3.50 14.11 74.98
CA ILE A 296 4.46 13.68 75.99
C ILE A 296 5.49 14.79 76.27
N ASP A 297 6.05 15.42 75.24
CA ASP A 297 7.01 16.52 75.39
C ASP A 297 6.38 17.74 76.07
N ARG A 298 5.16 18.14 75.70
CA ARG A 298 4.45 19.25 76.36
C ARG A 298 4.08 18.93 77.82
N ALA A 299 3.83 17.66 78.15
CA ALA A 299 3.62 17.23 79.51
C ALA A 299 4.92 17.31 80.32
N ALA A 300 6.04 16.84 79.76
CA ALA A 300 7.36 16.91 80.38
C ALA A 300 7.84 18.36 80.61
N GLU A 301 7.63 19.26 79.65
CA GLU A 301 7.92 20.70 79.78
C GLU A 301 7.08 21.39 80.87
N ARG A 302 5.83 20.94 81.08
CA ARG A 302 4.97 21.45 82.16
C ARG A 302 5.41 20.96 83.54
N PHE A 303 5.90 19.73 83.65
CA PHE A 303 6.44 19.18 84.90
C PHE A 303 7.81 19.77 85.28
N ALA A 304 8.63 20.20 84.31
CA ALA A 304 9.91 20.85 84.57
C ALA A 304 9.81 22.34 85.00
N ARG A 305 8.60 22.93 85.00
CA ARG A 305 8.33 24.33 85.38
C ARG A 305 7.56 24.47 86.71
N ILE A 306 7.40 23.39 87.48
CA ILE A 306 6.82 23.34 88.82
C ILE A 306 7.90 22.88 89.79
#